data_AF-A0A0A2WQ14-F1
#
_entry.id   AF-A0A0A2WQ14-F1
#
_cell.length_a   1.000
_cell.length_b   1.000
_cell.length_c   1.000
_cell.angle_alpha   90.00
_cell.angle_beta   90.00
_cell.angle_gamma   90.00
#
_symmetry.space_group_name_H-M   'P 1'
#
loop_
_entity.id
_entity.type
_entity.pdbx_description
1 polymer ?
#
loop_
_entity_poly.entity_id
_entity_poly.type
_entity_poly.pdbx_seq_one_letter_code
_entity_poly.pdbx_strand_id
1 'polypeptide(L)'
;MLNCPHCNERTISPIKKLFLGPIFEHRCPSCRKHWGISQWSVVVAAVAAASYFGFLMVANPSRQVAQIGMVGMMVAVALALVFVVPVVRK
;
A
#
# COMPACT_ATOMS: atom_id res chain seq x y z
N MET A 1 11.28 -6.47 8.28
CA MET A 1 11.89 -5.13 8.09
C MET A 1 12.15 -4.95 6.61
N LEU A 2 12.01 -3.73 6.07
CA LEU A 2 12.30 -3.43 4.67
C LEU A 2 13.68 -2.80 4.52
N ASN A 3 14.30 -3.09 3.38
CA ASN A 3 15.62 -2.62 3.02
C ASN A 3 15.53 -1.29 2.26
N CYS A 4 16.53 -0.43 2.45
CA CYS A 4 16.67 0.79 1.66
C CYS A 4 17.01 0.43 0.21
N PRO A 5 16.34 1.03 -0.81
CA PRO A 5 16.64 0.73 -2.21
C PRO A 5 18.01 1.27 -2.68
N HIS A 6 18.70 2.07 -1.87
CA HIS A 6 20.02 2.63 -2.17
C HIS A 6 21.18 1.82 -1.59
N CYS A 7 21.12 1.48 -0.29
CA CYS A 7 22.22 0.79 0.42
C CYS A 7 21.86 -0.62 0.90
N ASN A 8 20.63 -1.08 0.66
CA ASN A 8 20.11 -2.39 1.06
C ASN A 8 20.11 -2.68 2.57
N GLU A 9 20.42 -1.70 3.41
CA GLU A 9 20.32 -1.83 4.86
C GLU A 9 18.86 -1.80 5.33
N ARG A 10 18.58 -2.52 6.43
CA ARG A 10 17.27 -2.56 7.06
C ARG A 10 16.97 -1.20 7.70
N THR A 11 15.97 -0.51 7.18
CA THR A 11 15.67 0.87 7.59
C THR A 11 14.32 1.02 8.26
N ILE A 12 13.34 0.18 7.94
CA ILE A 12 11.97 0.39 8.43
C ILE A 12 11.23 -0.91 8.74
N SER A 13 10.27 -0.86 9.68
CA SER A 13 9.33 -1.94 9.93
C SER A 13 8.19 -1.93 8.89
N PRO A 14 7.58 -3.09 8.58
CA PRO A 14 6.44 -3.17 7.66
C PRO A 14 5.24 -2.34 8.13
N ILE A 15 5.02 -2.25 9.44
CA ILE A 15 3.96 -1.44 10.03
C ILE A 15 4.21 0.04 9.74
N LYS A 16 5.44 0.52 9.95
CA LYS A 16 5.77 1.92 9.68
C LYS A 16 5.70 2.26 8.18
N LYS A 17 5.88 1.26 7.29
CA LYS A 17 5.64 1.38 5.84
C LYS A 17 4.18 1.70 5.50
N LEU A 18 3.22 1.09 6.19
CA LEU A 18 1.78 1.40 6.00
C LEU A 18 1.45 2.85 6.34
N PHE A 19 2.15 3.43 7.32
CA PHE A 19 1.98 4.82 7.72
C PHE A 19 2.83 5.81 6.90
N LEU A 20 3.81 5.33 6.13
CA LEU A 20 4.45 6.16 5.12
C LEU A 20 3.52 6.23 3.91
N GLY A 21 2.78 7.34 3.79
CA GLY A 21 2.05 7.62 2.56
C GLY A 21 3.00 7.80 1.36
N PRO A 22 2.46 7.72 0.13
CA PRO A 22 3.24 7.90 -1.11
C PRO A 22 3.84 9.31 -1.28
N ILE A 23 3.35 10.27 -0.50
CA ILE A 23 3.83 11.65 -0.46
C ILE A 23 5.07 11.77 0.43
N PHE A 24 5.15 10.97 1.50
CA PHE A 24 6.20 11.10 2.50
C PHE A 24 7.49 10.41 2.07
N GLU A 25 8.59 11.09 2.30
CA GLU A 25 9.94 10.59 2.02
C GLU A 25 10.59 10.13 3.32
N HIS A 26 11.21 8.96 3.27
CA HIS A 26 12.05 8.51 4.37
C HIS A 26 13.50 8.76 4.04
N ARG A 27 14.23 9.39 4.98
CA ARG A 27 15.68 9.45 4.92
C ARG A 27 16.25 8.19 5.57
N CYS A 28 17.06 7.45 4.82
CA CYS A 28 17.79 6.31 5.37
C CYS A 28 18.83 6.78 6.41
N PRO A 29 18.88 6.21 7.63
CA PRO A 29 19.87 6.59 8.64
C PRO A 29 21.31 6.30 8.22
N SER A 30 21.57 5.22 7.46
CA SER A 30 22.93 4.81 7.08
C SER A 30 23.46 5.56 5.86
N CYS A 31 22.73 5.57 4.74
CA CYS A 31 23.20 6.22 3.52
C CYS A 31 22.73 7.68 3.36
N ARG A 32 21.88 8.18 4.27
CA ARG A 32 21.30 9.55 4.27
C ARG A 32 20.53 9.92 2.99
N LYS A 33 20.31 9.00 2.06
CA LYS A 33 19.49 9.19 0.85
C LYS A 33 18.00 9.05 1.16
N HIS A 34 17.19 9.75 0.37
CA HIS A 34 15.73 9.69 0.45
C HIS A 34 15.21 8.52 -0.39
N TRP A 35 14.17 7.87 0.12
CA TRP A 35 13.41 6.87 -0.61
C TRP A 35 11.95 6.97 -0.17
N GLY A 36 11.06 6.46 -1.01
CA GLY A 36 9.63 6.56 -0.76
C GLY A 36 8.87 5.35 -1.27
N ILE A 37 7.55 5.45 -1.19
CA ILE A 37 6.64 4.47 -1.74
C ILE A 37 6.27 4.92 -3.16
N SER A 38 6.23 3.98 -4.11
CA SER A 38 5.81 4.28 -5.47
C SER A 38 4.38 4.83 -5.51
N GLN A 39 4.22 6.05 -6.03
CA GLN A 39 2.91 6.68 -6.21
C GLN A 39 2.01 5.86 -7.14
N TRP A 40 2.59 5.27 -8.19
CA TRP A 40 1.87 4.42 -9.15
C TRP A 40 1.16 3.26 -8.48
N SER A 41 1.80 2.62 -7.50
CA SER A 41 1.20 1.48 -6.82
C SER A 41 -0.01 1.87 -5.96
N VAL A 42 -0.01 3.10 -5.41
CA VAL A 42 -1.17 3.63 -4.67
C VAL A 42 -2.31 3.98 -5.63
N VAL A 43 -2.00 4.56 -6.79
CA VAL A 43 -3.00 4.85 -7.84
C VAL A 43 -3.66 3.56 -8.31
N VAL A 44 -2.88 2.52 -8.61
CA VAL A 44 -3.40 1.21 -9.04
C VAL A 44 -4.31 0.61 -7.96
N ALA A 45 -3.89 0.64 -6.70
CA ALA A 45 -4.71 0.15 -5.58
C ALA A 45 -6.02 0.94 -5.43
N ALA A 46 -5.99 2.27 -5.61
CA ALA A 46 -7.17 3.12 -5.53
C ALA A 46 -8.15 2.83 -6.68
N VAL A 47 -7.66 2.65 -7.91
CA VAL A 47 -8.50 2.28 -9.06
C VAL A 47 -9.13 0.90 -8.86
N ALA A 48 -8.37 -0.09 -8.38
CA ALA A 48 -8.89 -1.42 -8.06
C ALA A 48 -9.99 -1.35 -7.01
N ALA A 49 -9.75 -0.59 -5.92
CA ALA A 49 -10.73 -0.36 -4.86
C ALA A 49 -12.03 0.29 -5.39
N ALA A 50 -11.90 1.34 -6.21
CA ALA A 50 -13.04 2.04 -6.80
C ALA A 50 -13.84 1.11 -7.72
N SER A 51 -13.16 0.29 -8.53
CA SER A 51 -13.81 -0.65 -9.45
C SER A 51 -14.58 -1.74 -8.70
N TYR A 52 -14.02 -2.25 -7.59
CA TYR A 52 -14.70 -3.21 -6.73
C TYR A 52 -15.95 -2.61 -6.05
N PHE A 53 -15.85 -1.37 -5.56
CA PHE A 53 -17.01 -0.67 -5.00
C PHE A 53 -18.10 -0.41 -6.04
N GLY A 54 -17.72 -0.02 -7.27
CA GLY A 54 -18.65 0.12 -8.38
C GLY A 54 -19.36 -1.19 -8.71
N PHE A 55 -18.63 -2.30 -8.72
CA PHE A 55 -19.21 -3.64 -8.90
C PHE A 55 -20.21 -3.99 -7.79
N LEU A 56 -19.86 -3.75 -6.52
CA LEU A 56 -20.78 -4.01 -5.39
C LEU A 56 -22.07 -3.19 -5.48
N MET A 57 -22.00 -1.93 -5.93
CA MET A 57 -23.18 -1.08 -6.12
C MET A 57 -24.10 -1.62 -7.22
N VAL A 58 -23.55 -2.12 -8.32
CA VAL A 58 -24.34 -2.66 -9.45
C VAL A 58 -24.89 -4.06 -9.15
N ALA A 59 -24.08 -4.91 -8.52
CA ALA A 59 -24.44 -6.29 -8.22
C ALA A 59 -25.52 -6.43 -7.13
N ASN A 60 -25.77 -5.35 -6.38
CA ASN A 60 -26.76 -5.27 -5.29
C ASN A 60 -26.75 -6.53 -4.37
N PRO A 61 -25.58 -6.94 -3.85
CA PRO A 61 -25.46 -8.16 -3.07
C PRO A 61 -26.14 -8.02 -1.71
N SER A 62 -26.43 -9.16 -1.08
CA SER A 62 -26.96 -9.16 0.28
C SER A 62 -26.03 -8.41 1.24
N ARG A 63 -26.61 -7.77 2.28
CA ARG A 63 -25.88 -6.93 3.23
C ARG A 63 -24.68 -7.62 3.87
N GLN A 64 -24.79 -8.93 4.14
CA GLN A 64 -23.70 -9.75 4.67
C GLN A 64 -22.54 -9.90 3.68
N VAL A 65 -22.85 -10.16 2.41
CA VAL A 65 -21.83 -10.30 1.35
C VAL A 65 -21.11 -8.96 1.12
N ALA A 66 -21.84 -7.84 1.14
CA ALA A 66 -21.23 -6.51 1.04
C ALA A 66 -20.27 -6.21 2.21
N GLN A 67 -20.66 -6.56 3.44
CA GLN A 67 -19.81 -6.37 4.62
C GLN A 67 -18.55 -7.23 4.58
N ILE A 68 -18.68 -8.51 4.26
CA ILE A 68 -17.54 -9.43 4.12
C ILE A 68 -16.62 -8.97 2.98
N GLY A 69 -17.21 -8.54 1.86
CA GLY A 69 -16.47 -8.00 0.72
C GLY A 69 -15.67 -6.75 1.05
N MET A 70 -16.26 -5.79 1.77
CA MET A 70 -15.56 -4.58 2.21
C MET A 70 -14.39 -4.88 3.15
N VAL A 71 -14.59 -5.74 4.15
CA VAL A 71 -13.53 -6.14 5.09
C VAL A 71 -12.42 -6.89 4.36
N GLY A 72 -12.78 -7.83 3.49
CA GLY A 72 -11.83 -8.57 2.66
C GLY A 72 -11.01 -7.65 1.76
N MET A 73 -11.62 -6.65 1.14
CA MET A 73 -10.92 -5.67 0.32
C MET A 73 -9.95 -4.80 1.14
N MET A 74 -10.35 -4.33 2.32
CA MET A 74 -9.44 -3.57 3.19
C MET A 74 -8.20 -4.38 3.57
N VAL A 75 -8.38 -5.65 3.93
CA VAL A 75 -7.26 -6.55 4.26
C VAL A 75 -6.39 -6.79 3.03
N ALA A 76 -6.99 -7.04 1.86
CA ALA A 76 -6.25 -7.26 0.61
C ALA A 76 -5.42 -6.03 0.21
N VAL A 77 -5.99 -4.82 0.31
CA VAL A 77 -5.27 -3.57 0.05
C VAL A 77 -4.13 -3.39 1.04
N ALA A 78 -4.36 -3.60 2.34
CA ALA A 78 -3.32 -3.50 3.36
C ALA A 78 -2.16 -4.47 3.08
N LEU A 79 -2.46 -5.72 2.72
CA LEU A 79 -1.46 -6.72 2.34
C LEU A 79 -0.72 -6.32 1.05
N ALA A 80 -1.42 -5.82 0.04
CA ALA A 80 -0.81 -5.35 -1.19
C ALA A 80 0.17 -4.19 -0.93
N LEU A 81 -0.21 -3.21 -0.09
CA LEU A 81 0.66 -2.11 0.33
C LEU A 81 1.93 -2.61 1.05
N VAL A 82 1.81 -3.63 1.89
CA VAL A 82 2.94 -4.20 2.64
C VAL A 82 3.87 -5.02 1.74
N PHE A 83 3.33 -5.94 0.96
CA PHE A 83 4.10 -6.97 0.24
C PHE A 83 4.39 -6.64 -1.22
N VAL A 84 3.44 -6.00 -1.92
CA VAL A 84 3.53 -5.79 -3.38
C VAL A 84 4.15 -4.44 -3.70
N VAL A 85 3.86 -3.39 -2.92
CA VAL A 85 4.33 -2.06 -3.27
C VAL A 85 5.83 -1.92 -3.03
N PRO A 86 6.65 -1.70 -4.08
CA PRO A 86 8.08 -1.56 -3.91
C PRO A 86 8.41 -0.20 -3.28
N VAL A 87 9.45 -0.20 -2.45
CA VAL A 87 10.13 1.02 -2.04
C VAL A 87 11.04 1.47 -3.19
N VAL A 88 10.83 2.69 -3.64
CA VAL A 88 11.53 3.27 -4.80
C VAL A 88 12.49 4.35 -4.36
N ARG A 89 13.55 4.53 -5.15
CA ARG A 89 14.46 5.65 -5.01
C ARG A 89 13.71 6.93 -5.40
N LYS A 90 13.88 7.99 -4.61
CA LYS A 90 13.45 9.35 -4.95
C LYS A 90 14.70 10.19 -5.23
#